data_AF-A0A315VTP8-F1
#
_entry.id   AF-A0A315VTP8-F1
#
_cell.length_a   1.000
_cell.length_b   1.000
_cell.length_c   1.000
_cell.angle_alpha   90.00
_cell.angle_beta   90.00
_cell.angle_gamma   90.00
#
_symmetry.space_group_name_H-M   'P 1'
#
loop_
_entity.id
_entity.type
_entity.pdbx_description
1 polymer ?
#
loop_
_entity_poly.entity_id
_entity_poly.type
_entity_poly.pdbx_seq_one_letter_code
_entity_poly.pdbx_strand_id
1 'polypeptide(L)'
;MQEACWDLVSQMTGDVLSMLDSENDGVRTHAIKFTESLIVTLSPRTPESDVPKRQEGDISLDKVPRDHPYIRYDALCDEGKAALDKLLKFMVHPAISSINLTTALGSLATIARQRPMFMSEVVQAYETLHANLPPTLAKSQVSSVRKNLKLHLVSVLKHPCSLEFQVQIGTLLLDLGMPQSEISRNTPPPREQRKRPRYEPAVEGKKVKMEPALIEDDEDKEEPVPLATPKPAAAPTPQSAIDLTAEFLRPLLTPENVANLVRRRPFLSVCVEPDPSR
;
A
#
# COMPACT_ATOMS: atom_id res chain seq x y z
N MET A 1 -0.86 34.26 17.97
CA MET A 1 -1.59 33.99 16.71
C MET A 1 -1.26 32.61 16.15
N GLN A 2 0.02 32.23 16.07
CA GLN A 2 0.43 30.89 15.61
C GLN A 2 0.00 29.76 16.56
N GLU A 3 0.15 29.95 17.89
CA GLU A 3 -0.31 28.99 18.91
C GLU A 3 -1.82 28.74 18.83
N ALA A 4 -2.63 29.81 18.83
CA ALA A 4 -4.08 29.72 18.67
C ALA A 4 -4.51 29.04 17.34
N CYS A 5 -3.73 29.21 16.27
CA CYS A 5 -3.97 28.52 15.00
C CYS A 5 -3.69 27.01 15.13
N TRP A 6 -2.59 26.63 15.80
CA TRP A 6 -2.29 25.24 16.10
C TRP A 6 -3.35 24.59 16.98
N ASP A 7 -3.83 25.29 18.00
CA ASP A 7 -4.89 24.80 18.89
C ASP A 7 -6.19 24.57 18.13
N LEU A 8 -6.57 25.49 17.24
CA LEU A 8 -7.73 25.33 16.37
C LEU A 8 -7.60 24.12 15.44
N VAL A 9 -6.43 23.92 14.82
CA VAL A 9 -6.17 22.75 13.96
C VAL A 9 -6.21 21.45 14.76
N SER A 10 -5.67 21.45 15.99
CA SER A 10 -5.69 20.30 16.90
C SER A 10 -7.13 19.97 17.32
N GLN A 11 -7.93 20.99 17.61
CA GLN A 11 -9.35 20.83 17.91
C GLN A 11 -10.11 20.24 16.71
N MET A 12 -9.95 20.82 15.52
CA MET A 12 -10.57 20.31 14.29
C MET A 12 -10.14 18.86 13.99
N THR A 13 -8.89 18.51 14.28
CA THR A 13 -8.38 17.14 14.14
C THR A 13 -9.13 16.18 15.07
N GLY A 14 -9.31 16.58 16.34
CA GLY A 14 -10.13 15.83 17.30
C GLY A 14 -11.59 15.69 16.86
N ASP A 15 -12.18 16.76 16.33
CA ASP A 15 -13.56 16.77 15.83
C ASP A 15 -13.73 15.80 14.65
N VAL A 16 -12.85 15.83 13.64
CA VAL A 16 -12.91 14.89 12.51
C VAL A 16 -12.66 13.45 12.97
N LEU A 17 -11.76 13.23 13.93
CA LEU A 17 -11.52 11.89 14.49
C LEU A 17 -12.77 11.35 15.22
N SER A 18 -13.56 12.21 15.85
CA SER A 18 -14.86 11.83 16.46
C SER A 18 -15.91 11.42 15.42
N MET A 19 -15.75 11.83 14.15
CA MET A 19 -16.67 11.48 13.07
C MET A 19 -16.57 10.02 12.64
N LEU A 20 -15.63 9.24 13.18
CA LEU A 20 -15.65 7.77 13.06
C LEU A 20 -16.94 7.17 13.65
N ASP A 21 -17.52 7.82 14.64
CA ASP A 21 -18.78 7.41 15.29
C ASP A 21 -20.02 8.10 14.67
N SER A 22 -19.86 8.82 13.56
CA SER A 22 -20.97 9.48 12.86
C SER A 22 -22.01 8.44 12.40
N GLU A 23 -23.29 8.79 12.42
CA GLU A 23 -24.36 7.95 11.87
C GLU A 23 -24.28 7.82 10.35
N ASN A 24 -23.66 8.79 9.67
CA ASN A 24 -23.53 8.82 8.22
C ASN A 24 -22.34 7.97 7.73
N ASP A 25 -22.65 6.94 6.93
CA ASP A 25 -21.66 5.99 6.39
C ASP A 25 -20.59 6.64 5.50
N GLY A 26 -20.99 7.67 4.73
CA GLY A 26 -20.08 8.43 3.88
C GLY A 26 -19.14 9.30 4.70
N VAL A 27 -19.63 9.91 5.79
CA VAL A 27 -18.79 10.69 6.72
C VAL A 27 -17.74 9.79 7.36
N ARG A 28 -18.15 8.63 7.89
CA ARG A 28 -17.22 7.64 8.46
C ARG A 28 -16.15 7.20 7.47
N THR A 29 -16.52 6.97 6.20
CA THR A 29 -15.57 6.62 5.13
C THR A 29 -14.45 7.67 4.99
N HIS A 30 -14.80 8.96 5.01
CA HIS A 30 -13.82 10.04 4.92
C HIS A 30 -13.03 10.20 6.22
N ALA A 31 -13.67 10.03 7.38
CA ALA A 31 -12.99 10.05 8.68
C ALA A 31 -11.92 8.95 8.79
N ILE A 32 -12.14 7.76 8.21
CA ILE A 32 -11.13 6.69 8.12
C ILE A 32 -9.90 7.16 7.33
N LYS A 33 -10.10 7.78 6.16
CA LYS A 33 -9.00 8.29 5.32
C LYS A 33 -8.25 9.45 5.94
N PHE A 34 -8.97 10.31 6.68
CA PHE A 34 -8.35 11.34 7.51
C PHE A 34 -7.49 10.70 8.60
N THR A 35 -8.03 9.70 9.31
CA THR A 35 -7.35 8.98 10.39
C THR A 35 -6.07 8.30 9.89
N GLU A 36 -6.09 7.68 8.70
CA GLU A 36 -4.88 7.17 8.03
C GLU A 36 -3.81 8.26 7.88
N SER A 37 -4.21 9.40 7.32
CA SER A 37 -3.29 10.51 7.05
C SER A 37 -2.74 11.10 8.34
N LEU A 38 -3.57 11.19 9.38
CA LEU A 38 -3.18 11.61 10.72
C LEU A 38 -2.13 10.67 11.31
N ILE A 39 -2.38 9.36 11.30
CA ILE A 39 -1.45 8.35 11.83
C ILE A 39 -0.10 8.43 11.10
N VAL A 40 -0.11 8.48 9.77
CA VAL A 40 1.12 8.61 8.97
C VAL A 40 1.87 9.91 9.31
N THR A 41 1.15 11.03 9.46
CA THR A 41 1.76 12.33 9.80
C THR A 41 2.36 12.33 11.21
N LEU A 42 1.63 11.77 12.17
CA LEU A 42 1.97 11.72 13.59
C LEU A 42 2.80 10.48 13.98
N SER A 43 3.52 9.91 13.02
CA SER A 43 4.48 8.83 13.27
C SER A 43 5.75 9.04 12.45
N PRO A 44 6.94 8.69 13.00
CA PRO A 44 8.19 8.92 12.31
C PRO A 44 8.38 7.91 11.17
N ARG A 45 9.05 8.33 10.11
CA ARG A 45 9.55 7.42 9.07
C ARG A 45 10.73 6.60 9.61
N THR A 46 10.88 5.40 9.07
CA THR A 46 12.00 4.47 9.31
C THR A 46 12.72 4.19 7.99
N PRO A 47 13.95 3.64 8.00
CA PRO A 47 14.64 3.25 6.76
C PRO A 47 13.83 2.26 5.91
N GLU A 48 12.98 1.47 6.55
CA GLU A 48 12.08 0.52 5.91
C GLU A 48 10.75 1.12 5.45
N SER A 49 10.44 2.38 5.72
CA SER A 49 9.16 3.00 5.36
C SER A 49 8.99 3.12 3.84
N ASP A 50 7.98 2.43 3.29
CA ASP A 50 7.59 2.51 1.87
C ASP A 50 6.69 3.74 1.62
N VAL A 51 7.29 4.91 1.41
CA VAL A 51 6.58 6.17 1.14
C VAL A 51 6.44 6.41 -0.37
N PRO A 52 5.22 6.60 -0.90
CA PRO A 52 5.02 6.94 -2.31
C PRO A 52 5.74 8.24 -2.71
N LYS A 53 6.28 8.30 -3.93
CA LYS A 53 6.99 9.48 -4.46
C LYS A 53 6.22 10.80 -4.30
N ARG A 54 4.90 10.77 -4.50
CA ARG A 54 4.03 11.95 -4.35
C ARG A 54 4.01 12.50 -2.90
N GLN A 55 4.29 11.65 -1.92
CA GLN A 55 4.23 11.93 -0.48
C GLN A 55 5.62 12.07 0.15
N GLU A 56 6.71 12.01 -0.63
CA GLU A 56 8.08 12.16 -0.10
C GLU A 56 8.28 13.52 0.60
N GLY A 57 7.68 14.57 0.04
CA GLY A 57 7.70 15.94 0.57
C GLY A 57 6.86 16.15 1.83
N ASP A 58 5.93 15.26 2.13
CA ASP A 58 5.00 15.43 3.26
C ASP A 58 5.72 15.42 4.61
N ILE A 59 5.14 16.11 5.59
CA ILE A 59 5.64 16.16 6.95
C ILE A 59 5.38 14.82 7.66
N SER A 60 6.29 14.45 8.55
CA SER A 60 6.22 13.24 9.38
C SER A 60 7.01 13.53 10.65
N LEU A 61 6.78 12.80 11.74
CA LEU A 61 7.40 13.15 13.03
C LEU A 61 8.93 13.12 13.01
N ASP A 62 9.56 12.34 12.13
CA ASP A 62 11.02 12.33 11.95
C ASP A 62 11.61 13.70 11.57
N LYS A 63 10.79 14.61 11.01
CA LYS A 63 11.18 15.98 10.66
C LYS A 63 10.84 17.01 11.75
N VAL A 64 10.14 16.62 12.82
CA VAL A 64 9.71 17.52 13.89
C VAL A 64 10.81 17.61 14.96
N PRO A 65 11.32 18.82 15.32
CA PRO A 65 12.30 18.98 16.38
C PRO A 65 11.76 18.50 17.73
N ARG A 66 12.59 17.77 18.48
CA ARG A 66 12.21 17.26 19.82
C ARG A 66 12.20 18.35 20.90
N ASP A 67 12.94 19.42 20.67
CA ASP A 67 13.13 20.59 21.55
C ASP A 67 12.23 21.77 21.17
N HIS A 68 11.16 21.52 20.42
CA HIS A 68 10.25 22.58 19.99
C HIS A 68 9.49 23.18 21.21
N PRO A 69 9.43 24.52 21.36
CA PRO A 69 8.95 25.18 22.58
C PRO A 69 7.45 25.01 22.86
N TYR A 70 6.65 24.75 21.82
CA TYR A 70 5.18 24.62 21.91
C TYR A 70 4.68 23.19 21.65
N ILE A 71 4.95 22.69 20.44
CA ILE A 71 4.61 21.32 20.02
C ILE A 71 5.50 20.30 20.72
N ARG A 72 4.90 19.29 21.37
CA ARG A 72 5.62 18.21 22.04
C ARG A 72 5.63 16.95 21.17
N TYR A 73 6.82 16.48 20.82
CA TYR A 73 7.01 15.29 19.98
C TYR A 73 6.27 14.06 20.53
N ASP A 74 6.46 13.75 21.81
CA ASP A 74 5.88 12.55 22.41
C ASP A 74 4.35 12.62 22.46
N ALA A 75 3.79 13.80 22.72
CA ALA A 75 2.34 14.01 22.72
C ALA A 75 1.73 13.74 21.34
N LEU A 76 2.39 14.19 20.26
CA LEU A 76 1.94 13.90 18.90
C LEU A 76 2.08 12.41 18.55
N CYS A 77 3.17 11.78 18.98
CA CYS A 77 3.35 10.34 18.76
C CYS A 77 2.26 9.52 19.45
N ASP A 78 1.92 9.89 20.68
CA ASP A 78 0.85 9.24 21.44
C ASP A 78 -0.53 9.49 20.83
N GLU A 79 -0.77 10.70 20.29
CA GLU A 79 -1.99 11.01 19.53
C GLU A 79 -2.11 10.12 18.27
N GLY A 80 -1.03 9.94 17.52
CA GLY A 80 -0.99 9.04 16.36
C GLY A 80 -1.31 7.58 16.74
N LYS A 81 -0.77 7.08 17.85
CA LYS A 81 -1.08 5.74 18.36
C LYS A 81 -2.54 5.63 18.82
N ALA A 82 -3.05 6.62 19.53
CA ALA A 82 -4.45 6.65 19.95
C ALA A 82 -5.42 6.68 18.76
N ALA A 83 -5.05 7.36 17.67
CA ALA A 83 -5.82 7.34 16.42
C ALA A 83 -5.81 5.94 15.76
N LEU A 84 -4.67 5.24 15.78
CA LEU A 84 -4.59 3.84 15.32
C LEU A 84 -5.50 2.93 16.17
N ASP A 85 -5.45 3.04 17.49
CA ASP A 85 -6.30 2.25 18.40
C ASP A 85 -7.79 2.47 18.14
N LYS A 86 -8.20 3.71 17.86
CA LYS A 86 -9.59 4.02 17.47
C LYS A 86 -9.96 3.33 16.15
N LEU A 87 -9.08 3.38 15.15
CA LEU A 87 -9.31 2.72 13.86
C LEU A 87 -9.39 1.19 13.99
N LEU A 88 -8.54 0.58 14.83
CA LEU A 88 -8.57 -0.85 15.11
C LEU A 88 -9.87 -1.27 15.81
N LYS A 89 -10.31 -0.51 16.82
CA LYS A 89 -11.61 -0.72 17.50
C LYS A 89 -12.79 -0.55 16.56
N PHE A 90 -12.72 0.41 15.64
CA PHE A 90 -13.76 0.64 14.64
C PHE A 90 -13.97 -0.59 13.73
N MET A 91 -12.90 -1.27 13.33
CA MET A 91 -12.99 -2.44 12.43
C MET A 91 -13.71 -3.65 13.02
N VAL A 92 -13.70 -3.81 14.35
CA VAL A 92 -14.38 -4.93 15.03
C VAL A 92 -15.80 -4.58 15.45
N HIS A 93 -16.30 -3.38 15.09
CA HIS A 93 -17.66 -2.97 15.42
C HIS A 93 -18.69 -3.85 14.68
N PRO A 94 -19.68 -4.45 15.37
CA PRO A 94 -20.58 -5.46 14.79
C PRO A 94 -21.51 -4.92 13.70
N ALA A 95 -21.76 -3.61 13.70
CA ALA A 95 -22.59 -2.93 12.71
C ALA A 95 -21.79 -2.13 11.67
N ILE A 96 -20.48 -2.38 11.53
CA ILE A 96 -19.68 -1.71 10.49
C ILE A 96 -20.20 -2.08 9.09
N SER A 97 -20.30 -1.08 8.20
CA SER A 97 -20.70 -1.32 6.82
C SER A 97 -19.57 -1.97 6.01
N SER A 98 -19.95 -2.69 4.95
CA SER A 98 -18.95 -3.27 4.04
C SER A 98 -18.00 -2.24 3.44
N ILE A 99 -18.49 -1.04 3.10
CA ILE A 99 -17.69 0.02 2.47
C ILE A 99 -16.66 0.56 3.45
N ASN A 100 -17.09 0.86 4.67
CA ASN A 100 -16.22 1.37 5.73
C ASN A 100 -15.17 0.31 6.10
N LEU A 101 -15.56 -0.95 6.24
CA LEU A 101 -14.64 -2.05 6.53
C LEU A 101 -13.58 -2.21 5.44
N THR A 102 -13.97 -2.22 4.16
CA THR A 102 -12.99 -2.29 3.06
C THR A 102 -12.09 -1.06 3.00
N THR A 103 -12.59 0.12 3.36
CA THR A 103 -11.79 1.35 3.40
C THR A 103 -10.78 1.30 4.54
N ALA A 104 -11.19 0.82 5.72
CA ALA A 104 -10.31 0.62 6.87
C ALA A 104 -9.22 -0.42 6.57
N LEU A 105 -9.56 -1.53 5.90
CA LEU A 105 -8.59 -2.54 5.45
C LEU A 105 -7.49 -1.91 4.60
N GLY A 106 -7.84 -1.15 3.56
CA GLY A 106 -6.87 -0.47 2.72
C GLY A 106 -6.07 0.60 3.46
N SER A 107 -6.67 1.21 4.46
CA SER A 107 -6.02 2.22 5.28
C SER A 107 -4.95 1.63 6.19
N LEU A 108 -5.25 0.52 6.87
CA LEU A 108 -4.28 -0.22 7.65
C LEU A 108 -3.12 -0.76 6.78
N ALA A 109 -3.39 -1.24 5.56
CA ALA A 109 -2.33 -1.68 4.65
C ALA A 109 -1.39 -0.53 4.26
N THR A 110 -1.93 0.67 4.13
CA THR A 110 -1.14 1.87 3.83
C THR A 110 -0.30 2.25 5.05
N ILE A 111 -0.90 2.29 6.24
CA ILE A 111 -0.20 2.57 7.50
C ILE A 111 0.92 1.55 7.72
N ALA A 112 0.67 0.25 7.61
CA ALA A 112 1.67 -0.79 7.86
C ALA A 112 2.89 -0.70 6.93
N ARG A 113 2.69 -0.37 5.65
CA ARG A 113 3.78 -0.21 4.69
C ARG A 113 4.56 1.10 4.89
N GLN A 114 3.85 2.20 5.14
CA GLN A 114 4.49 3.49 5.36
C GLN A 114 5.14 3.58 6.75
N ARG A 115 4.62 2.85 7.74
CA ARG A 115 5.04 2.87 9.15
C ARG A 115 5.14 1.43 9.66
N PRO A 116 6.24 0.73 9.32
CA PRO A 116 6.40 -0.69 9.64
C PRO A 116 6.39 -1.03 11.14
N MET A 117 6.57 -0.03 12.01
CA MET A 117 6.40 -0.19 13.46
C MET A 117 4.99 -0.63 13.87
N PHE A 118 3.97 -0.37 13.05
CA PHE A 118 2.58 -0.79 13.29
C PHE A 118 2.20 -2.09 12.57
N MET A 119 3.17 -2.77 11.96
CA MET A 119 2.92 -3.96 11.16
C MET A 119 2.28 -5.09 11.99
N SER A 120 2.75 -5.30 13.22
CA SER A 120 2.26 -6.35 14.10
C SER A 120 0.77 -6.17 14.41
N GLU A 121 0.38 -4.96 14.80
CA GLU A 121 -0.99 -4.59 15.15
C GLU A 121 -1.92 -4.73 13.94
N VAL A 122 -1.45 -4.35 12.74
CA VAL A 122 -2.23 -4.50 11.50
C VAL A 122 -2.43 -5.96 11.12
N VAL A 123 -1.39 -6.80 11.20
CA VAL A 123 -1.49 -8.24 10.93
C VAL A 123 -2.46 -8.90 11.92
N GLN A 124 -2.38 -8.56 13.20
CA GLN A 124 -3.29 -9.07 14.23
C GLN A 124 -4.73 -8.63 13.99
N ALA A 125 -4.95 -7.40 13.52
CA ALA A 125 -6.29 -6.92 13.18
C ALA A 125 -6.90 -7.69 12.00
N TYR A 126 -6.09 -8.00 10.99
CA TYR A 126 -6.51 -8.81 9.85
C TYR A 126 -6.86 -10.25 10.24
N GLU A 127 -6.08 -10.85 11.13
CA GLU A 127 -6.37 -12.17 11.70
C GLU A 127 -7.71 -12.16 12.47
N THR A 128 -7.87 -11.18 13.36
CA THR A 128 -9.09 -11.02 14.16
C THR A 128 -10.33 -10.83 13.28
N LEU A 129 -10.22 -10.00 12.24
CA LEU A 129 -11.31 -9.78 11.29
C LEU A 129 -11.63 -11.05 10.49
N HIS A 130 -10.61 -11.82 10.08
CA HIS A 130 -10.82 -13.06 9.33
C HIS A 130 -11.62 -14.08 10.16
N ALA A 131 -11.29 -14.20 11.44
CA ALA A 131 -11.98 -15.08 12.38
C ALA A 131 -13.39 -14.57 12.75
N ASN A 132 -13.58 -13.25 12.84
CA ASN A 132 -14.79 -12.63 13.37
C ASN A 132 -15.42 -11.62 12.41
N LEU A 133 -15.75 -12.07 11.18
CA LEU A 133 -16.46 -11.21 10.24
C LEU A 133 -17.85 -10.82 10.80
N PRO A 134 -18.25 -9.54 10.69
CA PRO A 134 -19.54 -9.10 11.20
C PRO A 134 -20.70 -9.89 10.58
N PRO A 135 -21.61 -10.49 11.40
CA PRO A 135 -22.71 -11.31 10.91
C PRO A 135 -23.79 -10.49 10.18
N THR A 136 -23.74 -9.16 10.31
CA THR A 136 -24.60 -8.20 9.62
C THR A 136 -24.31 -8.08 8.13
N LEU A 137 -23.16 -8.59 7.66
CA LEU A 137 -22.77 -8.54 6.26
C LEU A 137 -23.45 -9.64 5.44
N ALA A 138 -24.08 -9.26 4.33
CA ALA A 138 -24.62 -10.19 3.36
C ALA A 138 -23.51 -11.06 2.74
N LYS A 139 -23.85 -12.25 2.24
CA LYS A 139 -22.89 -13.19 1.61
C LYS A 139 -22.03 -12.55 0.51
N SER A 140 -22.62 -11.66 -0.30
CA SER A 140 -21.90 -10.91 -1.34
C SER A 140 -20.90 -9.91 -0.75
N GLN A 141 -21.24 -9.25 0.37
CA GLN A 141 -20.36 -8.33 1.10
C GLN A 141 -19.22 -9.09 1.77
N VAL A 142 -19.50 -10.23 2.41
CA VAL A 142 -18.47 -11.12 2.99
C VAL A 142 -17.45 -11.53 1.94
N SER A 143 -17.91 -11.94 0.75
CA SER A 143 -17.02 -12.26 -0.38
C SER A 143 -16.16 -11.06 -0.81
N SER A 144 -16.76 -9.88 -0.91
CA SER A 144 -16.04 -8.63 -1.21
C SER A 144 -14.97 -8.30 -0.18
N VAL A 145 -15.30 -8.40 1.11
CA VAL A 145 -14.37 -8.16 2.22
C VAL A 145 -13.21 -9.14 2.17
N ARG A 146 -13.46 -10.44 2.00
CA ARG A 146 -12.41 -11.46 1.87
C ARG A 146 -11.49 -11.20 0.67
N LYS A 147 -12.06 -10.77 -0.46
CA LYS A 147 -11.27 -10.40 -1.65
C LYS A 147 -10.36 -9.19 -1.39
N ASN A 148 -10.86 -8.16 -0.72
CA ASN A 148 -10.08 -6.98 -0.35
C ASN A 148 -9.02 -7.31 0.71
N LEU A 149 -9.37 -8.13 1.72
CA LEU A 149 -8.44 -8.59 2.73
C LEU A 149 -7.26 -9.34 2.10
N LYS A 150 -7.54 -10.27 1.16
CA LYS A 150 -6.49 -10.96 0.39
C LYS A 150 -5.60 -9.98 -0.37
N LEU A 151 -6.20 -8.99 -1.05
CA LEU A 151 -5.45 -7.98 -1.81
C LEU A 151 -4.51 -7.17 -0.90
N HIS A 152 -4.99 -6.75 0.27
CA HIS A 152 -4.20 -5.97 1.22
C HIS A 152 -3.13 -6.80 1.94
N LEU A 153 -3.42 -8.05 2.29
CA LEU A 153 -2.41 -8.99 2.82
C LEU A 153 -1.26 -9.21 1.82
N VAL A 154 -1.55 -9.36 0.54
CA VAL A 154 -0.50 -9.46 -0.50
C VAL A 154 0.30 -8.17 -0.59
N SER A 155 -0.36 -7.01 -0.52
CA SER A 155 0.33 -5.72 -0.52
C SER A 155 1.28 -5.60 0.67
N VAL A 156 0.86 -6.05 1.85
CA VAL A 156 1.69 -6.05 3.06
C VAL A 156 2.81 -7.08 2.97
N LEU A 157 2.55 -8.28 2.45
CA LEU A 157 3.53 -9.36 2.30
C LEU A 157 4.75 -8.93 1.48
N LYS A 158 4.56 -8.09 0.45
CA LYS A 158 5.65 -7.58 -0.39
C LYS A 158 6.66 -6.71 0.37
N HIS A 159 6.30 -6.19 1.53
CA HIS A 159 7.12 -5.30 2.32
C HIS A 159 8.27 -6.05 3.03
N PRO A 160 9.51 -5.56 3.07
CA PRO A 160 10.63 -6.28 3.70
C PRO A 160 10.40 -6.65 5.19
N CYS A 161 9.76 -5.78 5.97
CA CYS A 161 9.41 -6.07 7.37
C CYS A 161 8.33 -7.15 7.55
N SER A 162 7.66 -7.59 6.48
CA SER A 162 6.66 -8.66 6.57
C SER A 162 7.28 -10.02 6.90
N LEU A 163 8.60 -10.18 6.73
CA LEU A 163 9.32 -11.45 6.92
C LEU A 163 9.14 -12.01 8.34
N GLU A 164 9.04 -11.15 9.35
CA GLU A 164 8.78 -11.56 10.74
C GLU A 164 7.37 -12.14 10.94
N PHE A 165 6.42 -11.72 10.10
CA PHE A 165 5.01 -12.11 10.14
C PHE A 165 4.64 -13.07 8.99
N GLN A 166 5.62 -13.58 8.24
CA GLN A 166 5.41 -14.33 7.01
C GLN A 166 4.54 -15.57 7.23
N VAL A 167 4.75 -16.29 8.34
CA VAL A 167 3.96 -17.48 8.67
C VAL A 167 2.50 -17.11 8.91
N GLN A 168 2.24 -16.06 9.69
CA GLN A 168 0.89 -15.59 10.00
C GLN A 168 0.16 -15.11 8.75
N ILE A 169 0.80 -14.23 7.96
CA ILE A 169 0.24 -13.71 6.71
C ILE A 169 0.02 -14.86 5.70
N GLY A 170 0.96 -15.80 5.62
CA GLY A 170 0.88 -16.98 4.75
C GLY A 170 -0.33 -17.86 5.06
N THR A 171 -0.55 -18.19 6.34
CA THR A 171 -1.73 -18.95 6.77
C THR A 171 -3.03 -18.25 6.39
N LEU A 172 -3.15 -16.95 6.71
CA LEU A 172 -4.34 -16.16 6.34
C LEU A 172 -4.59 -16.15 4.83
N LEU A 173 -3.54 -16.04 4.02
CA LEU A 173 -3.65 -16.06 2.56
C LEU A 173 -4.10 -17.43 2.03
N LEU A 174 -3.60 -18.53 2.62
CA LEU A 174 -4.04 -19.89 2.30
C LEU A 174 -5.53 -20.09 2.62
N ASP A 175 -5.98 -19.62 3.80
CA ASP A 175 -7.39 -19.70 4.22
C ASP A 175 -8.32 -18.86 3.31
N LEU A 176 -7.78 -17.79 2.71
CA LEU A 176 -8.45 -16.98 1.70
C LEU A 176 -8.35 -17.55 0.27
N GLY A 177 -7.79 -18.75 0.12
CA GLY A 177 -7.69 -19.50 -1.13
C GLY A 177 -6.58 -19.02 -2.08
N MET A 178 -5.52 -18.39 -1.57
CA MET A 178 -4.32 -18.10 -2.36
C MET A 178 -3.42 -19.35 -2.44
N PRO A 179 -2.96 -19.78 -3.62
CA PRO A 179 -2.05 -20.92 -3.71
C PRO A 179 -0.65 -20.56 -3.19
N GLN A 180 0.04 -21.54 -2.59
CA GLN A 180 1.37 -21.36 -2.00
C GLN A 180 2.41 -20.80 -2.99
N SER A 181 2.32 -21.16 -4.28
CA SER A 181 3.21 -20.64 -5.32
C SER A 181 3.08 -19.12 -5.50
N GLU A 182 1.88 -18.56 -5.36
CA GLU A 182 1.67 -17.11 -5.42
C GLU A 182 2.17 -16.40 -4.17
N ILE A 183 2.04 -17.02 -3.00
CA ILE A 183 2.57 -16.49 -1.74
C ILE A 183 4.09 -16.40 -1.84
N SER A 184 4.76 -17.49 -2.24
CA SER A 184 6.22 -17.51 -2.42
C SER A 184 6.69 -16.48 -3.45
N ARG A 185 5.96 -16.27 -4.55
CA ARG A 185 6.30 -15.26 -5.57
C ARG A 185 6.24 -13.82 -5.06
N ASN A 186 5.34 -13.53 -4.13
CA ASN A 186 5.19 -12.18 -3.57
C ASN A 186 6.01 -11.95 -2.30
N THR A 187 6.63 -13.01 -1.75
CA THR A 187 7.47 -12.91 -0.56
C THR A 187 8.81 -12.27 -0.94
N PRO A 188 9.27 -11.21 -0.24
CA PRO A 188 10.58 -10.64 -0.48
C PRO A 188 11.69 -11.65 -0.13
N PRO A 189 12.86 -11.59 -0.80
CA PRO A 189 13.97 -12.45 -0.45
C PRO A 189 14.41 -12.19 1.01
N PRO A 190 14.79 -13.22 1.78
CA PRO A 190 15.36 -13.04 3.11
C PRO A 190 16.54 -12.09 3.02
N ARG A 191 16.59 -11.07 3.89
CA ARG A 191 17.76 -10.16 3.95
C ARG A 191 19.00 -11.00 4.22
N GLU A 192 19.98 -10.96 3.31
CA GLU A 192 21.33 -11.41 3.63
C GLU A 192 21.81 -10.56 4.80
N GLN A 193 22.01 -11.18 5.97
CA GLN A 193 22.71 -10.52 7.06
C GLN A 193 24.05 -10.08 6.52
N ARG A 194 24.25 -8.77 6.33
CA ARG A 194 25.53 -8.15 6.00
C ARG A 194 26.58 -8.83 6.88
N LYS A 195 27.38 -9.71 6.28
CA LYS A 195 28.45 -10.42 6.97
C LYS A 195 29.30 -9.34 7.62
N ARG A 196 29.44 -9.40 8.95
CA ARG A 196 30.46 -8.64 9.68
C ARG A 196 31.77 -8.77 8.90
N PRO A 197 32.55 -7.69 8.69
CA PRO A 197 33.87 -7.84 8.11
C PRO A 197 34.65 -8.78 9.03
N ARG A 198 34.90 -10.00 8.53
CA ARG A 198 35.74 -10.96 9.23
C ARG A 198 37.14 -10.37 9.18
N TYR A 199 37.64 -9.93 10.33
CA TYR A 199 39.03 -9.51 10.52
C TYR A 199 39.93 -10.68 10.09
N GLU A 200 40.68 -10.52 9.01
CA GLU A 200 41.77 -11.42 8.65
C GLU A 200 43.00 -11.05 9.50
N PRO A 201 43.57 -11.97 10.29
CA PRO A 201 44.88 -11.74 10.87
C PRO A 201 45.93 -11.94 9.77
N ALA A 202 46.73 -10.90 9.57
CA ALA A 202 47.90 -10.92 8.70
C ALA A 202 48.90 -12.00 9.14
N VAL A 203 49.46 -12.73 8.17
CA VAL A 203 50.66 -13.55 8.38
C VAL A 203 51.68 -13.18 7.32
N GLU A 204 52.78 -12.58 7.77
CA GLU A 204 54.01 -12.30 7.01
C GLU A 204 54.78 -13.60 6.70
N GLY A 205 55.43 -13.67 5.53
CA GLY A 205 56.41 -14.74 5.25
C GLY A 205 56.93 -14.87 3.80
N LYS A 206 57.98 -14.10 3.48
CA LYS A 206 58.85 -14.06 2.26
C LYS A 206 59.21 -15.39 1.56
N LYS A 207 59.36 -15.34 0.22
CA LYS A 207 60.60 -15.49 -0.62
C LYS A 207 60.23 -15.51 -2.14
N VAL A 208 60.52 -14.48 -2.96
CA VAL A 208 61.71 -14.24 -3.86
C VAL A 208 61.84 -15.34 -4.94
N LYS A 209 61.92 -15.15 -6.28
CA LYS A 209 62.43 -14.16 -7.29
C LYS A 209 61.83 -14.63 -8.65
N MET A 210 61.59 -13.88 -9.74
CA MET A 210 62.53 -13.12 -10.60
C MET A 210 61.74 -12.62 -11.84
N GLU A 211 61.86 -11.35 -12.21
CA GLU A 211 61.55 -10.84 -13.57
C GLU A 211 62.76 -11.01 -14.50
N PRO A 212 62.59 -10.88 -15.83
CA PRO A 212 62.88 -9.59 -16.45
C PRO A 212 61.85 -9.14 -17.50
N ALA A 213 61.89 -7.84 -17.77
CA ALA A 213 60.98 -7.05 -18.58
C ALA A 213 61.45 -6.83 -20.04
N LEU A 214 60.49 -6.32 -20.83
CA LEU A 214 60.58 -5.51 -22.07
C LEU A 214 60.78 -6.24 -23.41
N ILE A 215 59.85 -6.02 -24.34
CA ILE A 215 60.02 -5.19 -25.55
C ILE A 215 58.62 -4.84 -26.10
N GLU A 216 58.48 -3.58 -26.51
CA GLU A 216 57.34 -2.92 -27.16
C GLU A 216 57.31 -3.23 -28.68
N ASP A 217 56.11 -3.29 -29.26
CA ASP A 217 55.76 -3.06 -30.69
C ASP A 217 54.22 -3.01 -30.70
N ASP A 218 53.56 -1.85 -30.76
CA ASP A 218 53.29 -1.00 -31.93
C ASP A 218 52.63 -1.77 -33.10
N GLU A 219 51.32 -1.63 -33.26
CA GLU A 219 50.68 -1.39 -34.57
C GLU A 219 49.15 -1.15 -34.44
N ASP A 220 48.74 -0.06 -35.09
CA ASP A 220 47.38 0.42 -35.33
C ASP A 220 46.42 -0.60 -35.98
N LYS A 221 45.12 -0.50 -35.63
CA LYS A 221 44.04 -0.20 -36.61
C LYS A 221 42.65 -0.18 -35.98
N GLU A 222 41.99 0.97 -36.14
CA GLU A 222 40.55 1.17 -35.97
C GLU A 222 39.72 0.52 -37.10
N GLU A 223 38.40 0.50 -36.85
CA GLU A 223 37.24 0.41 -37.75
C GLU A 223 36.53 -0.98 -37.94
N PRO A 224 35.22 -1.00 -38.28
CA PRO A 224 34.10 -0.22 -37.72
C PRO A 224 32.76 -1.01 -37.64
N VAL A 225 31.73 -0.31 -37.20
CA VAL A 225 30.28 -0.64 -37.14
C VAL A 225 29.71 -1.14 -38.49
N PRO A 226 28.78 -2.12 -38.53
CA PRO A 226 27.95 -2.36 -39.71
C PRO A 226 26.58 -1.66 -39.62
N LEU A 227 26.32 -0.87 -40.66
CA LEU A 227 25.06 -0.20 -41.00
C LEU A 227 23.93 -1.16 -41.43
N ALA A 228 22.72 -0.63 -41.30
CA ALA A 228 21.44 -1.16 -41.73
C ALA A 228 21.29 -1.35 -43.25
N THR A 229 20.49 -2.35 -43.65
CA THR A 229 19.88 -2.53 -44.98
C THR A 229 18.47 -3.17 -44.82
N PRO A 230 17.57 -3.23 -45.83
CA PRO A 230 16.32 -2.45 -45.82
C PRO A 230 15.03 -3.29 -45.79
N LYS A 231 13.93 -2.57 -45.54
CA LYS A 231 12.52 -2.99 -45.38
C LYS A 231 11.89 -3.61 -46.65
N PRO A 232 11.14 -4.72 -46.55
CA PRO A 232 10.10 -5.07 -47.53
C PRO A 232 8.71 -4.56 -47.11
N ALA A 233 7.88 -4.31 -48.12
CA ALA A 233 6.58 -3.65 -48.08
C ALA A 233 5.55 -4.25 -47.10
N ALA A 234 4.74 -3.35 -46.52
CA ALA A 234 3.64 -3.68 -45.63
C ALA A 234 2.48 -4.34 -46.39
N ALA A 235 2.16 -5.58 -46.03
CA ALA A 235 0.85 -6.15 -46.25
C ALA A 235 -0.16 -5.51 -45.26
N PRO A 236 -1.45 -5.35 -45.63
CA PRO A 236 -2.44 -4.75 -44.75
C PRO A 236 -2.65 -5.63 -43.52
N THR A 237 -2.28 -5.12 -42.35
CA THR A 237 -2.57 -5.76 -41.06
C THR A 237 -4.09 -5.83 -40.87
N PRO A 238 -4.65 -7.01 -40.54
CA PRO A 238 -6.05 -7.09 -40.16
C PRO A 238 -6.24 -6.26 -38.89
N GLN A 239 -7.16 -5.29 -38.92
CA GLN A 239 -7.50 -4.46 -37.77
C GLN A 239 -7.75 -5.36 -36.56
N SER A 240 -7.02 -5.14 -35.47
CA SER A 240 -7.17 -5.98 -34.29
C SER A 240 -8.59 -5.81 -33.74
N ALA A 241 -9.17 -6.87 -33.15
CA ALA A 241 -10.50 -6.79 -32.53
C ALA A 241 -10.60 -5.68 -31.46
N ILE A 242 -9.44 -5.27 -30.91
CA ILE A 242 -9.30 -4.17 -29.97
C ILE A 242 -9.55 -2.82 -30.67
N ASP A 243 -9.05 -2.64 -31.90
CA ASP A 243 -9.23 -1.41 -32.68
C ASP A 243 -10.69 -1.22 -33.11
N LEU A 244 -11.35 -2.30 -33.56
CA LEU A 244 -12.78 -2.29 -33.90
C LEU A 244 -13.67 -1.92 -32.70
N THR A 245 -13.34 -2.47 -31.53
CA THR A 245 -14.08 -2.17 -30.29
C THR A 245 -13.85 -0.72 -29.86
N ALA A 246 -12.63 -0.22 -29.99
CA ALA A 246 -12.30 1.16 -29.66
C ALA A 246 -13.01 2.17 -30.60
N GLU A 247 -13.09 1.86 -31.89
CA GLU A 247 -13.78 2.70 -32.87
C GLU A 247 -15.29 2.80 -32.60
N PHE A 248 -15.91 1.71 -32.15
CA PHE A 248 -17.31 1.71 -31.71
C PHE A 248 -17.56 2.51 -30.43
N LEU A 249 -16.64 2.45 -29.46
CA LEU A 249 -16.81 3.10 -28.15
C LEU A 249 -16.52 4.60 -28.16
N ARG A 250 -15.57 5.06 -28.99
CA ARG A 250 -15.17 6.47 -29.09
C ARG A 250 -16.34 7.45 -29.28
N PRO A 251 -17.29 7.25 -30.22
CA PRO A 251 -18.41 8.19 -30.39
C PRO A 251 -19.42 8.14 -29.24
N LEU A 252 -19.43 7.07 -28.44
CA LEU A 252 -20.33 6.92 -27.30
C LEU A 252 -19.82 7.60 -26.02
N LEU A 253 -18.52 7.93 -25.96
CA LEU A 253 -17.87 8.59 -24.82
C LEU A 253 -18.05 10.12 -24.84
N THR A 254 -19.29 10.58 -25.03
CA THR A 254 -19.61 12.01 -24.89
C THR A 254 -19.69 12.41 -23.42
N PRO A 255 -19.40 13.68 -23.07
CA PRO A 255 -19.52 14.16 -21.68
C PRO A 255 -20.90 13.91 -21.07
N GLU A 256 -21.94 13.94 -21.90
CA GLU A 256 -23.33 13.70 -21.51
C GLU A 256 -23.64 12.22 -21.26
N ASN A 257 -23.11 11.32 -22.09
CA ASN A 257 -23.23 9.87 -21.86
C ASN A 257 -22.42 9.43 -20.63
N VAL A 258 -21.25 10.01 -20.41
CA VAL A 258 -20.44 9.77 -19.20
C VAL A 258 -21.17 10.29 -17.96
N ALA A 259 -21.74 11.50 -18.02
CA ALA A 259 -22.54 12.04 -16.93
C ALA A 259 -23.78 11.18 -16.66
N ASN A 260 -24.44 10.68 -17.70
CA ASN A 260 -25.60 9.78 -17.57
C ASN A 260 -25.19 8.40 -17.02
N LEU A 261 -24.01 7.87 -17.34
CA LEU A 261 -23.51 6.62 -16.75
C LEU A 261 -23.23 6.77 -15.26
N VAL A 262 -22.72 7.92 -14.83
CA VAL A 262 -22.49 8.25 -13.42
C VAL A 262 -23.81 8.48 -12.68
N ARG A 263 -24.77 9.17 -13.31
CA ARG A 263 -26.12 9.40 -12.75
C ARG A 263 -26.99 8.14 -12.73
N ARG A 264 -26.80 7.21 -13.68
CA ARG A 264 -27.48 5.91 -13.76
C ARG A 264 -26.78 4.80 -12.95
N ARG A 265 -26.01 5.14 -11.92
CA ARG A 265 -25.95 4.29 -10.73
C ARG A 265 -27.06 4.71 -9.75
N PRO A 266 -28.34 4.35 -9.97
CA PRO A 266 -29.21 4.18 -8.84
C PRO A 266 -28.73 2.93 -8.10
N PHE A 267 -28.73 3.03 -6.77
CA PHE A 267 -28.98 1.93 -5.86
C PHE A 267 -29.55 0.70 -6.58
N LEU A 268 -28.73 -0.35 -6.74
CA LEU A 268 -29.23 -1.72 -6.82
C LEU A 268 -29.74 -2.11 -5.42
N SER A 269 -30.78 -1.42 -4.96
CA SER A 269 -31.73 -1.95 -3.99
C SER A 269 -32.82 -2.57 -4.83
N VAL A 270 -32.69 -3.85 -5.09
CA VAL A 270 -33.80 -4.66 -5.61
C VAL A 270 -34.80 -4.76 -4.46
N CYS A 271 -35.68 -3.77 -4.33
CA CYS A 271 -36.93 -3.92 -3.60
C CYS A 271 -37.85 -4.77 -4.49
N VAL A 272 -37.94 -6.06 -4.17
CA VAL A 272 -39.05 -6.89 -4.61
C VAL A 272 -40.24 -6.48 -3.74
N GLU A 273 -41.19 -5.73 -4.28
CA GLU A 273 -42.52 -5.62 -3.67
C GLU A 273 -43.26 -6.97 -3.85
N PRO A 274 -43.97 -7.46 -2.82
CA PRO A 274 -44.90 -8.57 -3.00
C PRO A 274 -46.20 -8.06 -3.63
N ASP A 275 -46.65 -8.77 -4.66
CA ASP A 275 -47.94 -8.59 -5.32
C ASP A 275 -49.10 -8.78 -4.31
N PRO A 276 -50.00 -7.81 -4.13
CA PRO A 276 -51.14 -7.97 -3.24
C PRO A 276 -52.31 -8.56 -4.02
N SER A 277 -52.22 -9.80 -4.49
CA SER A 277 -53.34 -10.66 -4.91
C SER A 277 -52.86 -12.01 -5.46
N ARG A 278 -52.45 -12.94 -4.60
CA ARG A 278 -52.65 -14.40 -4.77
C ARG A 278 -52.21 -15.19 -3.54
#